data_AF-A0A437JGE0-F1
#
_entry.id   AF-A0A437JGE0-F1
#
_cell.length_a   1.000
_cell.length_b   1.000
_cell.length_c   1.000
_cell.angle_alpha   90.00
_cell.angle_beta   90.00
_cell.angle_gamma   90.00
#
_symmetry.space_group_name_H-M   'P 1'
#
loop_
_entity.id
_entity.type
_entity.pdbx_description
1 polymer ?
#
loop_
_entity_poly.entity_id
_entity_poly.type
_entity_poly.pdbx_seq_one_letter_code
_entity_poly.pdbx_strand_id
1 'polypeptide(L)'
;MFLTAEYLQRHADTLEQAILRLAEIDSTDVLYDLYRNAAIKSFELSLETTGKLLRKALKLYGGSPREVDKLVFNDVLRHAGKHGLLDITGVERWIHYRANRNTTAHDYGEGFANETLKILPDFLKDVRELAQAIQELFDAQH
;
A
#
# COMPACT_ATOMS: atom_id res chain seq x y z
N MET A 1 2.13 -10.22 -17.81
CA MET A 1 2.59 -10.36 -16.40
C MET A 1 1.36 -10.13 -15.54
N PHE A 2 0.81 -11.19 -14.93
CA PHE A 2 -0.38 -11.05 -14.08
C PHE A 2 0.03 -10.37 -12.78
N LEU A 3 -0.66 -9.29 -12.38
CA LEU A 3 -0.51 -8.70 -11.05
C LEU A 3 -1.03 -9.71 -10.03
N THR A 4 -0.14 -10.21 -9.17
CA THR A 4 -0.40 -11.19 -8.10
C THR A 4 -0.07 -10.58 -6.74
N ALA A 5 -0.61 -11.15 -5.66
CA ALA A 5 -0.25 -10.77 -4.30
C ALA A 5 1.26 -10.90 -4.04
N GLU A 6 1.95 -11.75 -4.81
CA GLU A 6 3.42 -11.92 -4.76
C GLU A 6 4.18 -10.62 -5.08
N TYR A 7 3.68 -9.79 -6.01
CA TYR A 7 4.31 -8.49 -6.27
C TYR A 7 4.15 -7.55 -5.08
N LEU A 8 2.97 -7.56 -4.46
CA LEU A 8 2.71 -6.76 -3.27
C LEU A 8 3.62 -7.21 -2.12
N GLN A 9 3.83 -8.51 -1.95
CA GLN A 9 4.78 -9.06 -0.97
C GLN A 9 6.23 -8.66 -1.26
N ARG A 10 6.69 -8.74 -2.51
CA ARG A 10 8.05 -8.30 -2.87
C ARG A 10 8.27 -6.81 -2.57
N HIS A 11 7.27 -5.97 -2.79
CA HIS A 11 7.34 -4.55 -2.42
C HIS A 11 7.36 -4.36 -0.90
N ALA A 12 6.58 -5.15 -0.15
CA ALA A 12 6.61 -5.17 1.31
C ALA A 12 7.98 -5.59 1.86
N ASP A 13 8.62 -6.61 1.27
CA ASP A 13 9.96 -7.06 1.70
C ASP A 13 11.02 -6.00 1.44
N THR A 14 10.95 -5.32 0.29
CA THR A 14 11.85 -4.20 -0.03
C THR A 14 11.65 -3.05 0.97
N LEU A 15 10.39 -2.73 1.28
CA LEU A 15 10.04 -1.71 2.25
C LEU A 15 10.55 -2.05 3.65
N GLU A 16 10.37 -3.29 4.11
CA GLU A 16 10.86 -3.75 5.41
C GLU A 16 12.37 -3.57 5.52
N GLN A 17 13.14 -4.01 4.51
CA GLN A 17 14.59 -3.84 4.51
C GLN A 17 14.98 -2.36 4.55
N ALA A 18 14.28 -1.50 3.82
CA ALA A 18 14.56 -0.06 3.85
C ALA A 18 14.28 0.55 5.22
N ILE A 19 13.15 0.19 5.87
CA ILE A 19 12.80 0.66 7.24
C ILE A 19 13.88 0.22 8.25
N LEU A 20 14.28 -1.05 8.20
CA LEU A 20 15.30 -1.59 9.12
C LEU A 20 16.63 -0.86 8.96
N ARG A 21 17.07 -0.60 7.73
CA ARG A 21 18.33 0.13 7.47
C ARG A 21 18.28 1.58 7.89
N LEU A 22 17.15 2.25 7.69
CA LEU A 22 16.97 3.64 8.14
C LEU A 22 17.06 3.80 9.66
N ALA A 23 16.76 2.76 10.43
CA ALA A 23 16.91 2.77 11.88
C ALA A 23 18.37 2.64 12.36
N GLU A 24 19.26 2.14 11.51
CA GLU A 24 20.67 1.86 11.84
C GLU A 24 21.63 2.96 11.33
N ILE A 25 21.19 3.82 10.41
CA ILE A 25 22.05 4.75 9.67
C ILE A 25 21.78 6.19 10.13
N ASP A 26 22.84 6.97 10.30
CA ASP A 26 22.73 8.39 10.61
C ASP A 26 22.07 9.17 9.46
N SER A 27 21.18 10.10 9.77
CA SER A 27 20.47 10.90 8.77
C SER A 27 21.36 11.76 7.85
N THR A 28 22.63 11.97 8.21
CA THR A 28 23.61 12.71 7.41
C THR A 28 24.39 11.82 6.43
N ASP A 29 24.26 10.49 6.55
CA ASP A 29 24.91 9.55 5.64
C ASP A 29 24.16 9.48 4.30
N VAL A 30 24.88 9.46 3.18
CA VAL A 30 24.30 9.28 1.84
C VAL A 30 23.49 7.98 1.70
N LEU A 31 23.83 6.95 2.48
CA LEU A 31 23.07 5.71 2.54
C LEU A 31 21.68 5.93 3.12
N TYR A 32 21.51 6.89 4.04
CA TYR A 32 20.19 7.24 4.58
C TYR A 32 19.26 7.71 3.46
N ASP A 33 19.73 8.62 2.60
CA ASP A 33 18.95 9.09 1.45
C ASP A 33 18.60 7.97 0.47
N LEU A 34 19.54 7.04 0.24
CA LEU A 34 19.31 5.88 -0.61
C LEU A 34 18.18 5.00 -0.08
N TYR A 35 18.24 4.60 1.20
CA TYR A 35 17.20 3.76 1.81
C TYR A 35 15.87 4.50 1.96
N ARG A 36 15.91 5.81 2.25
CA ARG A 36 14.71 6.66 2.30
C ARG A 36 14.00 6.68 0.95
N ASN A 37 14.74 6.88 -0.14
CA ASN A 37 14.17 6.87 -1.48
C ASN A 37 13.60 5.49 -1.84
N ALA A 38 14.29 4.41 -1.45
CA ALA A 38 13.80 3.04 -1.63
C ALA A 38 12.51 2.77 -0.85
N ALA A 39 12.41 3.26 0.39
CA ALA A 39 11.23 3.12 1.24
C ALA A 39 10.03 3.87 0.64
N ILE A 40 10.20 5.13 0.26
CA ILE A 40 9.16 5.95 -0.38
C ILE A 40 8.70 5.29 -1.69
N LYS A 41 9.64 4.81 -2.51
CA LYS A 41 9.27 4.16 -3.78
C LYS A 41 8.50 2.85 -3.56
N SER A 42 8.92 2.06 -2.58
CA SER A 42 8.23 0.81 -2.23
C SER A 42 6.82 1.07 -1.69
N PHE A 43 6.65 2.13 -0.90
CA PHE A 43 5.34 2.61 -0.44
C PHE A 43 4.42 2.99 -1.60
N GLU A 44 4.89 3.82 -2.55
CA GLU A 44 4.11 4.22 -3.72
C GLU A 44 3.66 3.03 -4.57
N LEU A 45 4.58 2.12 -4.88
CA LEU A 45 4.32 0.93 -5.70
C LEU A 45 3.35 -0.02 -5.00
N SER A 46 3.49 -0.19 -3.67
CA SER A 46 2.59 -1.00 -2.86
C SER A 46 1.17 -0.42 -2.84
N LEU A 47 1.01 0.90 -2.69
CA LEU A 47 -0.30 1.56 -2.73
C LEU A 47 -0.98 1.42 -4.10
N GLU A 48 -0.23 1.61 -5.18
CA GLU A 48 -0.75 1.44 -6.54
C GLU A 48 -1.19 0.00 -6.79
N THR A 49 -0.36 -0.97 -6.41
CA THR A 49 -0.63 -2.41 -6.56
C THR A 49 -1.84 -2.82 -5.73
N THR A 50 -1.95 -2.33 -4.49
CA THR A 50 -3.11 -2.55 -3.63
C THR A 50 -4.41 -2.10 -4.30
N GLY A 51 -4.44 -0.88 -4.85
CA GLY A 51 -5.64 -0.39 -5.53
C GLY A 51 -6.05 -1.25 -6.73
N LYS A 52 -5.08 -1.77 -7.49
CA LYS A 52 -5.33 -2.68 -8.62
C LYS A 52 -5.88 -4.03 -8.14
N LEU A 53 -5.28 -4.61 -7.10
CA LEU A 53 -5.70 -5.90 -6.55
C LEU A 53 -7.07 -5.82 -5.88
N LEU A 54 -7.36 -4.77 -5.10
CA LEU A 54 -8.67 -4.55 -4.51
C LEU A 54 -9.77 -4.43 -5.56
N ARG A 55 -9.54 -3.70 -6.66
CA ARG A 55 -10.52 -3.67 -7.77
C ARG A 55 -10.76 -5.05 -8.36
N LYS A 56 -9.70 -5.84 -8.55
CA LYS A 56 -9.84 -7.22 -9.04
C LYS A 56 -10.64 -8.08 -8.07
N ALA A 57 -10.38 -7.98 -6.76
CA ALA A 57 -11.13 -8.66 -5.71
C ALA A 57 -12.62 -8.23 -5.69
N LEU A 58 -12.90 -6.93 -5.76
CA LEU A 58 -14.26 -6.39 -5.76
C LEU A 58 -15.12 -6.88 -6.94
N LYS A 59 -14.50 -7.18 -8.09
CA LYS A 59 -15.21 -7.75 -9.25
C LYS A 59 -15.76 -9.17 -8.98
N LEU A 60 -15.26 -9.87 -7.96
CA LEU A 60 -15.74 -11.20 -7.59
C LEU A 60 -17.05 -11.16 -6.79
N TYR A 61 -17.34 -10.06 -6.10
CA TYR A 61 -18.50 -9.93 -5.21
C TYR A 61 -19.83 -9.60 -5.93
N GLY A 62 -19.94 -9.90 -7.24
CA GLY A 62 -21.21 -9.88 -7.98
C GLY A 62 -21.68 -8.50 -8.48
N GLY A 63 -20.84 -7.47 -8.44
CA GLY A 63 -21.12 -6.18 -9.08
C GLY A 63 -20.78 -6.16 -10.57
N SER A 64 -21.39 -5.25 -11.34
CA SER A 64 -20.97 -4.98 -12.72
C SER A 64 -19.48 -4.60 -12.74
N PRO A 65 -18.60 -5.38 -13.41
CA PRO A 65 -17.17 -5.08 -13.44
C PRO A 65 -16.86 -3.66 -13.93
N ARG A 66 -17.72 -3.12 -14.80
CA ARG A 66 -17.64 -1.74 -15.31
C ARG A 66 -17.87 -0.69 -14.23
N GLU A 67 -18.69 -0.98 -13.22
CA GLU A 67 -18.92 -0.05 -12.12
C GLU A 67 -17.70 0.00 -11.18
N VAL A 68 -17.06 -1.14 -10.94
CA VAL A 68 -15.80 -1.21 -10.17
C VAL A 68 -14.68 -0.42 -10.85
N ASP A 69 -14.62 -0.44 -12.19
CA ASP A 69 -13.62 0.30 -12.96
C ASP A 69 -13.80 1.83 -12.86
N LYS A 70 -15.02 2.31 -12.58
CA LYS A 70 -15.31 3.75 -12.42
C LYS A 70 -14.98 4.30 -11.04
N LEU A 71 -14.82 3.44 -10.03
CA LEU A 71 -14.58 3.89 -8.65
C LEU A 71 -13.28 4.71 -8.57
N VAL A 72 -13.26 5.78 -7.78
CA VAL A 72 -11.98 6.40 -7.40
C VAL A 72 -11.32 5.60 -6.27
N PHE A 73 -10.04 5.84 -5.98
CA PHE A 73 -9.28 5.02 -5.02
C PHE A 73 -9.96 4.93 -3.64
N ASN A 74 -10.44 6.06 -3.11
CA ASN A 74 -11.12 6.06 -1.81
C ASN A 74 -12.43 5.26 -1.84
N ASP A 75 -13.13 5.24 -2.96
CA ASP A 75 -14.34 4.41 -3.11
C ASP A 75 -13.98 2.93 -3.18
N VAL A 76 -12.89 2.56 -3.84
CA VAL A 76 -12.36 1.18 -3.80
C VAL A 76 -12.13 0.73 -2.37
N LEU A 77 -11.49 1.55 -1.53
CA LEU A 77 -11.27 1.24 -0.11
C LEU A 77 -12.59 1.08 0.66
N ARG A 78 -13.54 2.00 0.45
CA ARG A 78 -14.86 1.90 1.10
C ARG A 78 -15.62 0.65 0.68
N HIS A 79 -15.55 0.27 -0.60
CA HIS A 79 -16.14 -0.97 -1.09
C HIS A 79 -15.43 -2.20 -0.54
N ALA A 80 -14.10 -2.18 -0.42
CA ALA A 80 -13.35 -3.24 0.24
C ALA A 80 -13.83 -3.43 1.69
N GLY A 81 -14.08 -2.33 2.41
CA GLY A 81 -14.71 -2.36 3.73
C GLY A 81 -16.11 -3.00 3.75
N LYS A 82 -16.98 -2.60 2.82
CA LYS A 82 -18.34 -3.14 2.70
C LYS A 82 -18.38 -4.66 2.47
N HIS A 83 -17.38 -5.20 1.77
CA HIS A 83 -17.27 -6.63 1.47
C HIS A 83 -16.38 -7.40 2.47
N GLY A 84 -15.93 -6.76 3.55
CA GLY A 84 -15.14 -7.40 4.60
C GLY A 84 -13.68 -7.68 4.24
N LEU A 85 -13.17 -7.12 3.13
CA LEU A 85 -11.74 -7.20 2.78
C LEU A 85 -10.87 -6.32 3.67
N LEU A 86 -11.47 -5.27 4.25
CA LEU A 86 -10.85 -4.38 5.23
C LEU A 86 -11.87 -4.17 6.35
N ASP A 87 -11.41 -4.07 7.59
CA ASP A 87 -12.26 -3.56 8.66
C ASP A 87 -12.39 -2.03 8.58
N ILE A 88 -13.26 -1.44 9.41
CA ILE A 88 -13.52 0.02 9.43
C ILE A 88 -12.22 0.79 9.69
N THR A 89 -11.42 0.34 10.66
CA THR A 89 -10.16 1.00 11.01
C THR A 89 -9.11 0.87 9.90
N GLY A 90 -9.10 -0.27 9.19
CA GLY A 90 -8.27 -0.51 8.04
C GLY A 90 -8.63 0.46 6.91
N VAL A 91 -9.91 0.63 6.60
CA VAL A 91 -10.34 1.61 5.59
C VAL A 91 -9.83 3.01 5.92
N GLU A 92 -9.92 3.44 7.17
CA GLU A 92 -9.41 4.75 7.63
C GLU A 92 -7.89 4.85 7.48
N ARG A 93 -7.13 3.83 7.90
CA ARG A 93 -5.67 3.77 7.73
C ARG A 93 -5.28 3.86 6.25
N TRP A 94 -5.91 3.09 5.37
CA TRP A 94 -5.62 3.11 3.93
C TRP A 94 -5.96 4.45 3.26
N ILE A 95 -7.04 5.13 3.69
CA ILE A 95 -7.34 6.49 3.24
C ILE A 95 -6.23 7.45 3.68
N HIS A 96 -5.76 7.33 4.92
CA HIS A 96 -4.65 8.14 5.44
C HIS A 96 -3.36 7.93 4.64
N TYR A 97 -2.98 6.68 4.36
CA TYR A 97 -1.82 6.36 3.51
C TYR A 97 -1.95 6.96 2.12
N ARG A 98 -3.14 6.86 1.51
CA ARG A 98 -3.39 7.44 0.18
C ARG A 98 -3.26 8.96 0.18
N ALA A 99 -3.76 9.62 1.23
CA ALA A 99 -3.65 11.07 1.40
C ALA A 99 -2.19 11.48 1.58
N ASN A 100 -1.44 10.78 2.44
CA ASN A 100 -0.01 11.01 2.64
C ASN A 100 0.76 10.95 1.32
N ARG A 101 0.55 9.90 0.49
CA ARG A 101 1.17 9.77 -0.84
C ARG A 101 0.85 10.93 -1.79
N ASN A 102 -0.36 11.49 -1.74
CA ASN A 102 -0.71 12.64 -2.57
C ASN A 102 0.09 13.87 -2.17
N THR A 103 0.32 14.07 -0.88
CA THR A 103 1.18 15.13 -0.38
C THR A 103 2.64 14.86 -0.75
N THR A 104 3.10 13.59 -0.74
CA THR A 104 4.48 13.19 -1.09
C THR A 104 4.89 13.51 -2.51
N ALA A 105 3.97 13.45 -3.46
CA ALA A 105 4.29 13.75 -4.85
C ALA A 105 4.51 15.25 -5.13
N HIS A 106 4.10 16.14 -4.21
CA HIS A 106 4.11 17.59 -4.45
C HIS A 106 5.21 18.33 -3.67
N ASP A 107 5.74 17.77 -2.57
CA ASP A 107 6.63 18.48 -1.64
C ASP A 107 7.94 17.70 -1.40
N TYR A 108 8.89 17.83 -2.33
CA TYR A 108 10.21 17.18 -2.26
C TYR A 108 11.19 17.88 -1.28
N GLY A 109 10.75 18.20 -0.06
CA GLY A 109 11.57 18.85 0.99
C GLY A 109 11.98 17.94 2.16
N GLU A 110 13.01 18.33 2.92
CA GLU A 110 13.55 17.57 4.09
C GLU A 110 12.53 17.37 5.22
N GLY A 111 11.70 18.37 5.53
CA GLY A 111 10.69 18.27 6.60
C GLY A 111 9.59 17.21 6.34
N PHE A 112 9.43 16.82 5.09
CA PHE A 112 8.32 16.00 4.59
C PHE A 112 8.63 14.48 4.59
N ALA A 113 9.91 14.13 4.47
CA ALA A 113 10.46 12.79 4.69
C ALA A 113 9.90 12.10 5.93
N ASN A 114 9.94 12.83 7.04
CA ASN A 114 9.85 12.26 8.37
C ASN A 114 8.41 11.82 8.68
N GLU A 115 7.40 12.52 8.17
CA GLU A 115 6.00 12.14 8.37
C GLU A 115 5.63 10.87 7.60
N THR A 116 6.13 10.71 6.37
CA THR A 116 5.94 9.46 5.62
C THR A 116 6.66 8.31 6.32
N LEU A 117 7.91 8.51 6.74
CA LEU A 117 8.69 7.47 7.44
C LEU A 117 8.00 6.96 8.71
N LYS A 118 7.33 7.84 9.47
CA LYS A 118 6.58 7.47 10.68
C LYS A 118 5.42 6.50 10.43
N ILE A 119 4.78 6.57 9.25
CA ILE A 119 3.63 5.71 8.93
C ILE A 119 4.02 4.39 8.26
N LEU A 120 5.28 4.24 7.82
CA LEU A 120 5.73 3.07 7.07
C LEU A 120 5.65 1.75 7.85
N PRO A 121 5.94 1.67 9.17
CA PRO A 121 5.80 0.43 9.91
C PRO A 121 4.35 -0.09 9.95
N ASP A 122 3.38 0.78 10.21
CA ASP A 122 1.96 0.42 10.20
C ASP A 122 1.48 0.06 8.80
N PHE A 123 1.91 0.82 7.79
CA PHE A 123 1.63 0.52 6.39
C PHE A 123 2.17 -0.84 5.97
N LEU A 124 3.41 -1.19 6.34
CA LEU A 124 4.03 -2.47 6.02
C LEU A 124 3.19 -3.63 6.57
N LYS A 125 2.71 -3.51 7.81
CA LYS A 125 1.83 -4.50 8.42
C LYS A 125 0.52 -4.64 7.63
N ASP A 126 -0.17 -3.53 7.36
CA ASP A 126 -1.43 -3.53 6.62
C ASP A 126 -1.27 -4.09 5.20
N VAL A 127 -0.16 -3.81 4.51
CA VAL A 127 0.16 -4.37 3.19
C VAL A 127 0.28 -5.88 3.24
N ARG A 128 1.00 -6.42 4.23
CA ARG A 128 1.19 -7.87 4.38
C ARG A 128 -0.12 -8.59 4.67
N GLU A 129 -0.91 -8.06 5.60
CA GLU A 129 -2.23 -8.59 5.94
C GLU A 129 -3.16 -8.58 4.72
N LEU A 130 -3.21 -7.48 3.98
CA LEU A 130 -4.04 -7.37 2.79
C LEU A 130 -3.57 -8.29 1.66
N ALA A 131 -2.25 -8.40 1.45
CA ALA A 131 -1.70 -9.31 0.45
C ALA A 131 -2.10 -10.76 0.72
N GLN A 132 -2.03 -11.19 1.99
CA GLN A 132 -2.50 -12.51 2.40
C GLN A 132 -4.00 -12.68 2.16
N ALA A 133 -4.84 -11.76 2.64
CA ALA A 133 -6.29 -11.84 2.48
C ALA A 133 -6.74 -11.90 1.00
N ILE A 134 -6.08 -11.14 0.12
CA ILE A 134 -6.35 -11.16 -1.32
C ILE A 134 -5.89 -12.48 -1.96
N GLN A 135 -4.76 -13.03 -1.53
CA GLN A 135 -4.27 -14.31 -2.03
C GLN A 135 -5.25 -15.43 -1.66
N GLU A 136 -5.65 -15.53 -0.39
CA GLU A 136 -6.64 -16.50 0.09
C GLU A 136 -7.97 -16.39 -0.66
N LEU A 137 -8.44 -15.16 -0.91
CA LEU A 137 -9.64 -14.93 -1.70
C LEU A 137 -9.51 -15.48 -3.13
N PHE A 138 -8.38 -15.24 -3.80
CA PHE A 138 -8.18 -15.71 -5.17
C PHE A 138 -7.99 -17.22 -5.26
N ASP A 139 -7.34 -17.83 -4.27
CA ASP A 139 -7.17 -19.28 -4.21
C ASP A 139 -8.50 -19.98 -3.98
N ALA A 140 -9.40 -19.42 -3.17
CA ALA A 140 -10.75 -19.96 -2.94
C ALA A 140 -11.69 -19.88 -4.17
N GLN A 141 -11.30 -19.20 -5.24
CA GLN A 141 -12.05 -19.17 -6.51
C GLN A 141 -11.60 -20.24 -7.53
N HIS A 142 -10.52 -20.98 -7.23
CA HIS A 142 -10.00 -22.07 -8.05
C HIS A 142 -10.36 -23.43 -7.45
#